data_AF-A0A9E8QKJ1-F1
#
_entry.id   AF-A0A9E8QKJ1-F1
#
_cell.length_a   1.000
_cell.length_b   1.000
_cell.length_c   1.000
_cell.angle_alpha   90.00
_cell.angle_beta   90.00
_cell.angle_gamma   90.00
#
_symmetry.space_group_name_H-M   'P 1'
#
loop_
_entity.id
_entity.type
_entity.pdbx_description
1 polymer ?
#
loop_
_entity_poly.entity_id
_entity_poly.type
_entity_poly.pdbx_seq_one_letter_code
_entity_poly.pdbx_strand_id
1 'polypeptide(L)'
;MIPAIVGLVLGIIALVKKKGARMLALIGTIVSGLGVLIGIAVVIFGVIVGLASVQAINESLPTSGSIDSGDTGTADGDASAENNAFGDTFTYDDGIALTVSAPEAYTPGEYSSGADQAASVVFTVTIENGTDANFDPMPYETATSGGVEASKVYDSDIESSPTTVVPAGQSISYRIVFSVADADQIVFQMSPSFDYDDVVFTS
;
A
#
# COMPACT_ATOMS: atom_id res chain seq x y z
N MET A 1 -6.83 -16.69 -5.72
CA MET A 1 -6.92 -18.15 -5.99
C MET A 1 -8.06 -18.57 -6.93
N ILE A 2 -9.13 -17.78 -7.06
CA ILE A 2 -10.28 -18.08 -7.94
C ILE A 2 -9.95 -18.15 -9.46
N PRO A 3 -9.07 -17.31 -10.06
CA PRO A 3 -8.87 -17.34 -11.52
C PRO A 3 -8.12 -18.59 -12.03
N ALA A 4 -7.23 -19.17 -11.22
CA ALA A 4 -6.46 -20.35 -11.60
C ALA A 4 -7.34 -21.61 -11.72
N ILE A 5 -8.34 -21.73 -10.85
CA ILE A 5 -9.30 -22.85 -10.85
C ILE A 5 -10.22 -22.74 -12.07
N VAL A 6 -10.66 -21.53 -12.42
CA VAL A 6 -11.48 -21.28 -13.62
C VAL A 6 -10.71 -21.68 -14.90
N GLY A 7 -9.43 -21.33 -14.99
CA GLY A 7 -8.57 -21.72 -16.11
C GLY A 7 -8.42 -23.24 -16.26
N LEU A 8 -8.22 -23.96 -15.15
CA LEU A 8 -8.10 -25.42 -15.14
C LEU A 8 -9.40 -26.10 -15.61
N VAL A 9 -10.54 -25.64 -15.12
CA VAL A 9 -11.86 -26.22 -15.44
C VAL A 9 -12.20 -26.01 -16.92
N LEU A 10 -11.98 -24.81 -17.45
CA LEU A 10 -12.20 -24.52 -18.88
C LEU A 10 -11.28 -25.36 -19.79
N GLY A 11 -10.03 -25.59 -19.38
CA GLY A 11 -9.09 -26.46 -20.09
C GLY A 11 -9.55 -27.92 -20.20
N ILE A 12 -10.10 -28.47 -19.11
CA ILE A 12 -10.62 -29.85 -19.09
C ILE A 12 -11.88 -29.97 -19.96
N ILE A 13 -12.78 -28.98 -19.92
CA ILE A 13 -14.01 -28.97 -20.73
C ILE A 13 -13.67 -28.89 -22.24
N ALA A 14 -12.66 -28.10 -22.61
CA ALA A 14 -12.18 -28.03 -23.99
C ALA A 14 -11.59 -29.36 -24.50
N LEU A 15 -11.00 -30.18 -23.61
CA LEU A 15 -10.43 -31.48 -23.95
C LEU A 15 -11.50 -32.52 -24.34
N VAL A 16 -12.70 -32.41 -23.77
CA VAL A 16 -13.78 -33.39 -23.94
C VAL A 16 -14.67 -33.09 -25.16
N LYS A 17 -14.70 -31.84 -25.64
CA LYS A 17 -15.51 -31.45 -26.81
C LYS A 17 -14.66 -31.23 -28.07
N LYS A 18 -14.79 -32.19 -29.01
CA LYS A 18 -14.52 -32.11 -30.46
C LYS A 18 -13.14 -32.61 -30.92
N LYS A 19 -13.20 -33.59 -31.82
CA LYS A 19 -12.15 -34.45 -32.38
C LYS A 19 -11.03 -33.74 -33.18
N GLY A 20 -10.99 -32.40 -33.20
CA GLY A 20 -10.15 -31.60 -34.12
C GLY A 20 -9.08 -30.69 -33.50
N ALA A 21 -9.04 -30.51 -32.17
CA ALA A 21 -8.10 -29.58 -31.51
C ALA A 21 -6.94 -30.27 -30.77
N ARG A 22 -6.70 -31.55 -31.02
CA ARG A 22 -5.70 -32.36 -30.29
C ARG A 22 -4.26 -31.87 -30.44
N MET A 23 -3.95 -31.13 -31.51
CA MET A 23 -2.58 -30.66 -31.78
C MET A 23 -2.23 -29.35 -31.03
N LEU A 24 -3.21 -28.50 -30.72
CA LEU A 24 -3.01 -27.26 -29.94
C LEU A 24 -3.06 -27.51 -28.42
N ALA A 25 -3.87 -28.48 -27.97
CA ALA A 25 -3.99 -28.82 -26.53
C ALA A 25 -2.70 -29.41 -25.94
N LEU A 26 -1.94 -30.19 -26.73
CA LEU A 26 -0.66 -30.78 -26.30
C LEU A 26 0.42 -29.73 -26.03
N ILE A 27 0.46 -28.66 -26.84
CA ILE A 27 1.43 -27.57 -26.67
C ILE A 27 1.12 -26.77 -25.40
N GLY A 28 -0.17 -26.50 -25.12
CA GLY A 28 -0.59 -25.81 -23.90
C GLY A 28 -0.28 -26.59 -22.61
N THR A 29 -0.42 -27.91 -22.62
CA THR A 29 -0.10 -28.75 -21.45
C THR A 29 1.41 -28.86 -21.17
N ILE A 30 2.25 -28.85 -22.21
CA ILE A 30 3.71 -28.93 -22.05
C ILE A 30 4.27 -27.60 -21.51
N VAL A 31 3.77 -26.47 -22.02
CA VAL A 31 4.17 -25.14 -21.53
C VAL A 31 3.68 -24.91 -20.09
N SER A 32 2.48 -25.40 -19.73
CA SER A 32 1.97 -25.35 -18.35
C SER A 32 2.75 -26.25 -17.38
N GLY A 33 3.17 -27.44 -17.82
CA GLY A 33 3.99 -28.35 -17.01
C GLY A 33 5.36 -27.76 -16.62
N LEU A 34 5.99 -27.02 -17.53
CA LEU A 34 7.28 -26.36 -17.25
C LEU A 34 7.11 -25.18 -16.27
N GLY A 35 6.01 -24.43 -16.37
CA GLY A 35 5.68 -23.35 -15.44
C GLY A 35 5.42 -23.83 -14.01
N VAL A 36 4.75 -24.98 -13.85
CA VAL A 36 4.51 -25.59 -12.53
C VAL A 36 5.82 -26.05 -11.89
N LEU A 37 6.74 -26.65 -12.65
CA LEU A 37 8.04 -27.07 -12.12
C LEU A 37 8.90 -25.88 -11.69
N ILE A 38 8.89 -24.78 -12.45
CA ILE A 38 9.60 -23.54 -12.08
C ILE A 38 8.98 -22.91 -10.82
N GLY A 39 7.65 -22.84 -10.75
CA GLY A 39 6.95 -22.30 -9.57
C GLY A 39 7.23 -23.10 -8.30
N ILE A 40 7.22 -24.45 -8.40
CA ILE A 40 7.59 -25.33 -7.27
C ILE A 40 9.04 -25.12 -6.86
N ALA A 41 9.97 -24.97 -7.81
CA ALA A 41 11.37 -24.71 -7.50
C ALA A 41 11.58 -23.36 -6.78
N VAL A 42 10.87 -22.30 -7.19
CA VAL A 42 10.94 -20.98 -6.53
C VAL A 42 10.39 -21.03 -5.10
N VAL A 43 9.27 -21.73 -4.87
CA VAL A 43 8.69 -21.91 -3.53
C VAL A 43 9.63 -22.73 -2.64
N ILE A 44 10.18 -23.84 -3.15
CA ILE A 44 11.14 -24.67 -2.40
C ILE A 44 12.41 -23.87 -2.07
N PHE A 45 12.94 -23.11 -3.03
CA PHE A 45 14.11 -22.27 -2.81
C PHE A 45 13.85 -21.18 -1.76
N GLY A 46 12.69 -20.51 -1.82
CA GLY A 46 12.28 -19.52 -0.82
C GLY A 46 12.14 -20.12 0.59
N VAL A 47 11.58 -21.32 0.71
CA VAL A 47 11.46 -22.03 2.00
C VAL A 47 12.85 -22.45 2.53
N ILE A 48 13.75 -22.95 1.67
CA ILE A 48 15.11 -23.34 2.08
C ILE A 48 15.92 -22.11 2.54
N VAL A 49 15.86 -20.99 1.80
CA VAL A 49 16.52 -19.75 2.19
C VAL A 49 15.91 -19.21 3.49
N GLY A 50 14.58 -19.21 3.63
CA GLY A 50 13.90 -18.79 4.86
C GLY A 50 14.31 -19.61 6.09
N LEU A 51 14.37 -20.94 5.98
CA LEU A 51 14.82 -21.80 7.09
C LEU A 51 16.33 -21.66 7.38
N ALA A 52 17.17 -21.47 6.36
CA ALA A 52 18.60 -21.23 6.56
C ALA A 52 18.85 -19.89 7.27
N SER A 53 18.06 -18.85 6.94
CA SER A 53 18.09 -17.57 7.66
C SER A 53 17.68 -17.73 9.13
N VAL A 54 16.63 -18.49 9.43
CA VAL A 54 16.19 -18.77 10.81
C VAL A 54 17.24 -19.57 11.60
N GLN A 55 17.91 -20.53 10.96
CA GLN A 55 18.96 -21.34 11.60
C GLN A 55 20.24 -20.54 11.84
N ALA A 56 20.64 -19.66 10.91
CA ALA A 56 21.80 -18.78 11.09
C ALA A 56 21.62 -17.79 12.25
N ILE A 57 20.38 -17.32 12.49
CA ILE A 57 20.04 -16.45 13.63
C ILE A 57 20.08 -17.24 14.95
N ASN A 58 19.72 -18.52 14.94
CA ASN A 58 19.72 -19.36 16.14
C ASN A 58 21.14 -19.82 16.56
N GLU A 59 22.10 -19.92 15.63
CA GLU A 59 23.48 -20.33 15.92
C GLU A 59 24.41 -19.17 16.32
N SER A 60 23.99 -17.91 16.13
CA SER A 60 24.81 -16.72 16.38
C SER A 60 24.51 -15.99 17.70
N LEU A 61 23.72 -16.60 18.59
CA LEU A 61 23.47 -16.11 19.95
C LEU A 61 24.59 -16.59 20.92
N PRO A 62 25.42 -15.71 21.49
CA PRO A 62 26.28 -16.07 22.61
C PRO A 62 25.43 -16.38 23.85
N THR A 63 25.70 -17.53 24.47
CA THR A 63 25.12 -17.93 25.76
C THR A 63 25.47 -16.91 26.85
N SER A 64 24.45 -16.38 27.52
CA SER A 64 24.56 -15.34 28.53
C SER A 64 25.27 -15.84 29.80
N GLY A 65 26.37 -15.18 30.16
CA GLY A 65 26.91 -15.17 31.52
C GLY A 65 26.45 -13.89 32.22
N SER A 66 25.70 -14.04 33.32
CA SER A 66 25.25 -12.95 34.21
C SER A 66 26.40 -12.20 34.86
N ILE A 67 26.32 -10.86 34.95
CA ILE A 67 26.65 -9.95 36.10
C ILE A 67 26.06 -8.56 35.72
N ASP A 68 24.93 -8.16 36.32
CA ASP A 68 24.76 -7.19 37.43
C ASP A 68 24.77 -5.69 37.05
N SER A 69 23.56 -5.12 37.15
CA SER A 69 23.15 -3.74 37.44
C SER A 69 23.91 -2.54 36.83
N GLY A 70 23.25 -1.87 35.88
CA GLY A 70 23.55 -0.49 35.51
C GLY A 70 22.81 0.02 34.27
N ASP A 71 21.61 0.57 34.50
CA ASP A 71 20.99 1.67 33.74
C ASP A 71 20.61 1.52 32.24
N THR A 72 19.45 2.13 31.94
CA THR A 72 18.84 2.46 30.64
C THR A 72 18.29 1.36 29.71
N GLY A 73 17.01 1.56 29.36
CA GLY A 73 16.44 1.07 28.10
C GLY A 73 15.49 -0.11 28.25
N THR A 74 14.26 0.13 28.71
CA THR A 74 13.13 -0.71 28.31
C THR A 74 13.01 -0.61 26.80
N ALA A 75 13.58 -1.56 26.09
CA ALA A 75 13.21 -1.84 24.71
C ALA A 75 11.84 -2.50 24.76
N ASP A 76 10.81 -1.67 24.69
CA ASP A 76 9.47 -2.08 24.35
C ASP A 76 9.50 -2.56 22.89
N GLY A 77 9.03 -3.77 22.66
CA GLY A 77 9.20 -4.51 21.42
C GLY A 77 7.90 -5.15 21.00
N ASP A 78 6.83 -4.36 21.01
CA ASP A 78 5.61 -4.62 20.27
C ASP A 78 5.12 -3.30 19.64
N ALA A 79 5.86 -2.80 18.64
CA ALA A 79 5.39 -1.68 17.82
C ALA A 79 4.30 -2.20 16.87
N SER A 80 3.07 -2.23 17.36
CA SER A 80 1.94 -2.03 16.46
C SER A 80 2.20 -0.71 15.73
N ALA A 81 2.24 -0.72 14.40
CA ALA A 81 2.26 0.53 13.63
C ALA A 81 0.97 1.28 13.98
N GLU A 82 1.06 2.27 14.85
CA GLU A 82 -0.10 3.05 15.27
C GLU A 82 -0.51 3.95 14.11
N ASN A 83 -1.76 3.80 13.64
CA ASN A 83 -2.33 4.68 12.64
C ASN A 83 -2.54 6.07 13.25
N ASN A 84 -2.34 7.13 12.45
CA ASN A 84 -2.57 8.51 12.89
C ASN A 84 -4.07 8.83 12.86
N ALA A 85 -4.53 9.71 13.75
CA ALA A 85 -5.88 10.26 13.60
C ALA A 85 -5.88 11.34 12.51
N PHE A 86 -7.02 11.56 11.86
CA PHE A 86 -7.16 12.73 11.01
C PHE A 86 -6.96 14.02 11.81
N GLY A 87 -6.20 14.96 11.24
CA GLY A 87 -5.79 16.21 11.87
C GLY A 87 -4.46 16.13 12.62
N ASP A 88 -3.95 14.93 12.91
CA ASP A 88 -2.61 14.76 13.47
C ASP A 88 -1.53 14.97 12.41
N THR A 89 -0.34 15.39 12.87
CA THR A 89 0.84 15.54 12.04
C THR A 89 1.78 14.36 12.28
N PHE A 90 2.07 13.61 11.23
CA PHE A 90 3.14 12.61 11.23
C PHE A 90 4.43 13.26 10.72
N THR A 91 5.56 13.00 11.37
CA THR A 91 6.87 13.54 10.96
C THR A 91 7.86 12.39 10.77
N TYR A 92 8.42 12.30 9.57
CA TYR A 92 9.52 11.38 9.26
C TYR A 92 10.80 11.83 9.98
N ASP A 93 11.73 10.89 10.19
CA ASP A 93 12.98 11.13 10.93
C ASP A 93 13.85 12.26 10.33
N ASP A 94 13.71 12.53 9.03
CA ASP A 94 14.44 13.58 8.30
C ASP A 94 13.81 14.98 8.43
N GLY A 95 12.60 15.09 8.97
CA GLY A 95 11.87 16.33 9.15
C GLY A 95 10.82 16.63 8.08
N ILE A 96 10.58 15.76 7.10
CA ILE A 96 9.35 15.87 6.29
C ILE A 96 8.15 15.55 7.17
N ALA A 97 7.09 16.37 7.11
CA ALA A 97 5.87 16.13 7.87
C ALA A 97 4.62 16.12 6.98
N LEU A 98 3.66 15.30 7.38
CA LEU A 98 2.37 15.10 6.72
C LEU A 98 1.24 15.40 7.69
N THR A 99 0.26 16.16 7.23
CA THR A 99 -1.02 16.33 7.93
C THR A 99 -2.15 16.11 6.94
N VAL A 100 -3.16 15.34 7.34
CA VAL A 100 -4.38 15.12 6.57
C VAL A 100 -5.56 15.57 7.41
N SER A 101 -6.36 16.52 6.92
CA SER A 101 -7.54 17.02 7.64
C SER A 101 -8.56 15.91 7.91
N ALA A 102 -9.49 16.16 8.82
CA ALA A 102 -10.71 15.36 8.89
C ALA A 102 -11.45 15.37 7.53
N PRO A 103 -12.16 14.29 7.16
CA PRO A 103 -12.96 14.26 5.94
C PRO A 103 -14.09 15.28 6.03
N GLU A 104 -14.23 16.12 5.01
CA GLU A 104 -15.36 17.02 4.87
C GLU A 104 -16.26 16.57 3.72
N ALA A 105 -17.58 16.74 3.87
CA ALA A 105 -18.51 16.41 2.80
C ALA A 105 -18.22 17.24 1.54
N TYR A 106 -18.19 16.58 0.39
CA TYR A 106 -17.93 17.21 -0.91
C TYR A 106 -19.04 16.85 -1.90
N THR A 107 -19.45 17.83 -2.71
CA THR A 107 -20.45 17.63 -3.76
C THR A 107 -19.76 17.75 -5.12
N PRO A 108 -19.52 16.64 -5.83
CA PRO A 108 -18.91 16.67 -7.15
C PRO A 108 -19.75 17.46 -8.16
N GLY A 109 -19.09 18.21 -9.02
CA GLY A 109 -19.67 18.93 -10.13
C GLY A 109 -20.14 18.01 -11.27
N GLU A 110 -20.88 18.59 -12.22
CA GLU A 110 -21.47 17.88 -13.37
C GLU A 110 -20.42 17.15 -14.24
N TYR A 111 -19.21 17.69 -14.31
CA TYR A 111 -18.12 17.15 -15.14
C TYR A 111 -17.09 16.35 -14.33
N SER A 112 -17.40 16.03 -13.08
CA SER A 112 -16.56 15.18 -12.26
C SER A 112 -16.49 13.74 -12.78
N SER A 113 -15.44 13.02 -12.39
CA SER A 113 -15.31 11.58 -12.63
C SER A 113 -14.86 10.87 -11.36
N GLY A 114 -15.23 9.59 -11.21
CA GLY A 114 -14.88 8.79 -10.04
C GLY A 114 -15.85 8.92 -8.85
N ALA A 115 -16.88 9.76 -8.93
CA ALA A 115 -17.94 9.87 -7.93
C ALA A 115 -18.99 8.74 -8.07
N ASP A 116 -18.59 7.51 -7.77
CA ASP A 116 -19.31 6.27 -8.04
C ASP A 116 -19.80 5.50 -6.79
N GLN A 117 -19.58 6.02 -5.58
CA GLN A 117 -19.96 5.42 -4.30
C GLN A 117 -21.00 6.26 -3.55
N ALA A 118 -21.28 5.91 -2.29
CA ALA A 118 -22.40 6.46 -1.52
C ALA A 118 -22.24 7.95 -1.18
N ALA A 119 -21.02 8.40 -0.95
CA ALA A 119 -20.70 9.79 -0.64
C ALA A 119 -19.38 10.21 -1.28
N SER A 120 -19.12 11.52 -1.33
CA SER A 120 -17.79 12.05 -1.66
C SER A 120 -17.31 12.93 -0.51
N VAL A 121 -16.04 12.79 -0.18
CA VAL A 121 -15.37 13.55 0.87
C VAL A 121 -14.11 14.19 0.33
N VAL A 122 -13.77 15.37 0.86
CA VAL A 122 -12.53 16.08 0.55
C VAL A 122 -11.63 16.10 1.77
N PHE A 123 -10.34 15.91 1.52
CA PHE A 123 -9.27 16.10 2.48
C PHE A 123 -8.40 17.27 2.04
N THR A 124 -7.92 18.03 3.01
CA THR A 124 -6.75 18.91 2.82
C THR A 124 -5.51 18.17 3.30
N VAL A 125 -4.56 18.01 2.40
CA VAL A 125 -3.24 17.44 2.69
C VAL A 125 -2.24 18.58 2.78
N THR A 126 -1.42 18.55 3.82
CA THR A 126 -0.30 19.48 4.00
C THR A 126 0.99 18.68 4.08
N ILE A 127 1.97 19.06 3.25
CA ILE A 127 3.33 18.54 3.29
C ILE A 127 4.23 19.69 3.75
N GLU A 128 4.95 19.49 4.84
CA GLU A 128 5.91 20.44 5.39
C GLU A 128 7.33 19.92 5.20
N ASN A 129 8.21 20.76 4.66
CA ASN A 129 9.62 20.43 4.50
C ASN A 129 10.43 21.02 5.66
N GLY A 130 10.56 20.26 6.75
CA GLY A 130 11.40 20.63 7.90
C GLY A 130 12.89 20.33 7.71
N THR A 131 13.31 19.87 6.52
CA THR A 131 14.72 19.57 6.22
C THR A 131 15.50 20.84 5.86
N ASP A 132 16.83 20.71 5.73
CA ASP A 132 17.71 21.78 5.23
C ASP A 132 17.86 21.79 3.69
N ALA A 133 17.14 20.92 2.98
CA ALA A 133 17.22 20.75 1.53
C ALA A 133 15.90 21.08 0.83
N ASN A 134 15.96 21.24 -0.50
CA ASN A 134 14.75 21.32 -1.31
C ASN A 134 14.10 19.93 -1.41
N PHE A 135 12.80 19.85 -1.20
CA PHE A 135 12.00 18.64 -1.33
C PHE A 135 11.20 18.67 -2.65
N ASP A 136 11.24 17.59 -3.42
CA ASP A 136 10.47 17.45 -4.65
C ASP A 136 9.28 16.50 -4.42
N PRO A 137 8.05 17.04 -4.23
CA PRO A 137 6.89 16.22 -3.89
C PRO A 137 6.43 15.39 -5.09
N MET A 138 6.12 14.13 -4.84
CA MET A 138 5.41 13.28 -5.79
C MET A 138 4.42 12.41 -5.02
N PRO A 139 3.40 13.04 -4.42
CA PRO A 139 2.57 12.37 -3.44
C PRO A 139 1.73 11.28 -4.09
N TYR A 140 1.53 10.21 -3.34
CA TYR A 140 0.70 9.09 -3.75
C TYR A 140 -0.32 8.82 -2.65
N GLU A 141 -1.60 8.99 -2.96
CA GLU A 141 -2.68 8.83 -2.00
C GLU A 141 -3.70 7.78 -2.45
N THR A 142 -4.13 6.96 -1.50
CA THR A 142 -5.18 5.95 -1.65
C THR A 142 -6.10 5.98 -0.44
N ALA A 143 -7.30 5.42 -0.58
CA ALA A 143 -8.22 5.29 0.54
C ALA A 143 -9.04 4.01 0.44
N THR A 144 -9.47 3.51 1.59
CA THR A 144 -10.52 2.51 1.71
C THR A 144 -11.64 3.04 2.58
N SER A 145 -12.86 2.58 2.34
CA SER A 145 -14.02 2.97 3.09
C SER A 145 -15.01 1.81 3.22
N GLY A 146 -15.52 1.56 4.43
CA GLY A 146 -16.47 0.45 4.69
C GLY A 146 -15.95 -0.94 4.25
N GLY A 147 -14.63 -1.12 4.20
CA GLY A 147 -13.98 -2.36 3.74
C GLY A 147 -13.83 -2.51 2.22
N VAL A 148 -14.09 -1.47 1.43
CA VAL A 148 -13.85 -1.45 -0.02
C VAL A 148 -12.89 -0.31 -0.42
N GLU A 149 -12.26 -0.42 -1.58
CA GLU A 149 -11.39 0.64 -2.11
C GLU A 149 -12.22 1.88 -2.49
N ALA A 150 -11.77 3.06 -2.06
CA ALA A 150 -12.39 4.34 -2.41
C ALA A 150 -11.89 4.82 -3.78
N SER A 151 -12.76 5.45 -4.56
CA SER A 151 -12.39 5.96 -5.89
C SER A 151 -11.92 7.41 -5.77
N LYS A 152 -10.75 7.76 -6.31
CA LYS A 152 -10.32 9.15 -6.41
C LYS A 152 -11.27 9.91 -7.35
N VAL A 153 -11.79 11.05 -6.90
CA VAL A 153 -12.67 11.92 -7.69
C VAL A 153 -11.82 13.01 -8.35
N TYR A 154 -11.98 13.17 -9.65
CA TYR A 154 -11.38 14.27 -10.40
C TYR A 154 -12.46 15.27 -10.78
N ASP A 155 -12.26 16.53 -10.41
CA ASP A 155 -13.18 17.63 -10.65
C ASP A 155 -12.42 18.90 -11.03
N SER A 156 -13.10 19.81 -11.72
CA SER A 156 -12.58 21.08 -12.22
C SER A 156 -12.22 22.10 -11.15
N ASP A 157 -12.81 22.01 -9.95
CA ASP A 157 -12.53 22.86 -8.79
C ASP A 157 -11.46 22.27 -7.86
N ILE A 158 -10.93 21.09 -8.19
CA ILE A 158 -9.86 20.41 -7.45
C ILE A 158 -8.57 20.49 -8.26
N GLU A 159 -7.59 21.18 -7.71
CA GLU A 159 -6.26 21.24 -8.30
C GLU A 159 -5.56 19.88 -8.21
N SER A 160 -4.74 19.56 -9.20
CA SER A 160 -3.89 18.36 -9.16
C SER A 160 -2.91 18.41 -8.00
N SER A 161 -2.47 17.22 -7.54
CA SER A 161 -1.41 17.12 -6.54
C SER A 161 -0.15 17.91 -6.95
N PRO A 162 0.56 18.51 -5.98
CA PRO A 162 1.70 19.37 -6.26
C PRO A 162 2.88 18.59 -6.85
N THR A 163 3.56 19.22 -7.80
CA THR A 163 4.82 18.72 -8.40
C THR A 163 5.92 19.79 -8.37
N THR A 164 5.73 20.84 -7.57
CA THR A 164 6.68 21.95 -7.46
C THR A 164 7.53 21.74 -6.23
N VAL A 165 8.83 21.97 -6.39
CA VAL A 165 9.79 21.93 -5.30
C VAL A 165 9.33 22.77 -4.11
N VAL A 166 9.35 22.16 -2.92
CA VAL A 166 9.10 22.79 -1.63
C VAL A 166 10.46 23.12 -0.99
N PRO A 167 10.84 24.40 -0.87
CA PRO A 167 12.10 24.76 -0.22
C PRO A 167 12.15 24.38 1.26
N ALA A 168 13.35 24.32 1.82
CA ALA A 168 13.57 24.13 3.25
C ALA A 168 12.74 25.12 4.10
N GLY A 169 12.07 24.62 5.14
CA GLY A 169 11.21 25.37 6.05
C GLY A 169 9.86 25.80 5.47
N GLN A 170 9.53 25.41 4.23
CA GLN A 170 8.27 25.76 3.58
C GLN A 170 7.30 24.59 3.58
N SER A 171 6.03 24.90 3.34
CA SER A 171 4.95 23.92 3.22
C SER A 171 4.18 24.10 1.92
N ILE A 172 3.53 23.02 1.48
CA ILE A 172 2.52 23.05 0.42
C ILE A 172 1.25 22.37 0.90
N SER A 173 0.10 22.84 0.45
CA SER A 173 -1.18 22.23 0.77
C SER A 173 -2.04 22.12 -0.46
N TYR A 174 -2.80 21.04 -0.55
CA TYR A 174 -3.69 20.75 -1.67
C TYR A 174 -4.89 19.95 -1.21
N ARG A 175 -5.92 19.91 -2.06
CA ARG A 175 -7.17 19.19 -1.79
C ARG A 175 -7.21 17.92 -2.62
N ILE A 176 -7.75 16.86 -2.04
CA ILE A 176 -7.99 15.59 -2.71
C ILE A 176 -9.37 15.07 -2.34
N VAL A 177 -10.08 14.53 -3.32
CA VAL A 177 -11.45 14.06 -3.14
C VAL A 177 -11.51 12.55 -3.38
N PHE A 178 -12.21 11.85 -2.49
CA PHE A 178 -12.52 10.44 -2.64
C PHE A 178 -14.03 10.20 -2.58
N SER A 179 -14.48 9.30 -3.43
CA SER A 179 -15.80 8.68 -3.42
C SER A 179 -15.74 7.46 -2.52
N VAL A 180 -16.55 7.45 -1.47
CA VAL A 180 -16.46 6.52 -0.33
C VAL A 180 -17.78 5.79 -0.09
N ALA A 181 -17.70 4.55 0.40
CA ALA A 181 -18.87 3.70 0.68
C ALA A 181 -19.53 4.04 2.03
N ASP A 182 -18.71 4.41 3.02
CA ASP A 182 -19.09 4.80 4.38
C ASP A 182 -18.16 5.92 4.87
N ALA A 183 -18.73 7.12 5.07
CA ALA A 183 -17.98 8.30 5.47
C ALA A 183 -17.47 8.25 6.93
N ASP A 184 -18.03 7.37 7.76
CA ASP A 184 -17.64 7.18 9.16
C ASP A 184 -16.56 6.10 9.34
N GLN A 185 -16.18 5.41 8.25
CA GLN A 185 -15.19 4.33 8.27
C GLN A 185 -14.18 4.53 7.14
N ILE A 186 -13.26 5.49 7.28
CA ILE A 186 -12.25 5.78 6.26
C ILE A 186 -10.85 5.44 6.77
N VAL A 187 -10.09 4.75 5.92
CA VAL A 187 -8.64 4.60 6.05
C VAL A 187 -8.00 5.32 4.87
N PHE A 188 -7.29 6.40 5.14
CA PHE A 188 -6.53 7.17 4.15
C PHE A 188 -5.06 6.81 4.26
N GLN A 189 -4.40 6.57 3.15
CA GLN A 189 -2.98 6.24 3.10
C GLN A 189 -2.27 7.16 2.13
N MET A 190 -1.11 7.69 2.52
CA MET A 190 -0.27 8.44 1.59
C MET A 190 1.23 8.37 1.88
N SER A 191 2.03 8.63 0.86
CA SER A 191 3.42 9.05 0.97
C SER A 191 3.63 10.41 0.28
N PRO A 192 4.60 11.24 0.73
CA PRO A 192 4.90 12.54 0.12
C PRO A 192 5.74 12.40 -1.18
N SER A 193 6.51 11.32 -1.31
CA SER A 193 7.24 10.91 -2.52
C SER A 193 7.60 9.41 -2.46
N PHE A 194 8.26 8.89 -3.50
CA PHE A 194 8.67 7.48 -3.59
C PHE A 194 9.75 7.04 -2.58
N ASP A 195 10.43 8.00 -1.95
CA ASP A 195 11.51 7.72 -1.00
C ASP A 195 11.00 7.47 0.43
N TYR A 196 9.69 7.59 0.64
CA TYR A 196 9.06 7.55 1.96
C TYR A 196 8.07 6.40 2.07
N ASP A 197 8.04 5.79 3.24
CA ASP A 197 7.00 4.81 3.60
C ASP A 197 5.63 5.49 3.68
N ASP A 198 4.59 4.69 3.41
CA ASP A 198 3.22 5.15 3.52
C ASP A 198 2.80 5.40 4.97
N VAL A 199 2.05 6.47 5.17
CA VAL A 199 1.44 6.85 6.45
C VAL A 199 -0.06 6.66 6.36
N VAL A 200 -0.63 6.05 7.40
CA VAL A 200 -2.06 5.75 7.49
C VAL A 200 -2.74 6.73 8.46
N PHE A 201 -3.88 7.25 8.04
CA PHE A 201 -4.79 8.11 8.80
C PHE A 201 -6.18 7.47 8.87
N THR A 202 -6.78 7.43 10.06
CA THR A 202 -8.09 6.81 10.29
C THR A 202 -9.02 7.67 11.14
N SER A 203 -10.33 7.48 10.94
CA SER A 203 -11.43 8.05 11.75
C SER A 203 -11.98 7.04 12.75
#